data_AF-A0AAN7XLX5-F1
#
_entry.id   AF-A0AAN7XLX5-F1
#
_cell.length_a   1.000
_cell.length_b   1.000
_cell.length_c   1.000
_cell.angle_alpha   90.00
_cell.angle_beta   90.00
_cell.angle_gamma   90.00
#
_symmetry.space_group_name_H-M   'P 1'
#
loop_
_entity.id
_entity.type
_entity.pdbx_description
1 polymer ?
#
loop_
_entity_poly.entity_id
_entity_poly.type
_entity_poly.pdbx_seq_one_letter_code
_entity_poly.pdbx_strand_id
1 'polypeptide(L)'
;MEKYRSKINRVAEKCNIDPAVIAAIISRESRARTALEDGWGDYDTKRGKYNAWGLMQVDVSPDGGRHTPLGDWDSEEHLCQATEILVDFIEIIRNKFPNWSREQQLKGGIAAYNIGDDFVKNYTAVDTQQVETTLMMLFPGLNGTKKGNY
;
A
#
# COMPACT_ATOMS: atom_id res chain seq x y z
N MET A 1 12.36 9.56 -6.71
CA MET A 1 11.51 8.99 -7.77
C MET A 1 12.19 8.88 -9.12
N GLU A 2 12.93 9.88 -9.62
CA GLU A 2 13.54 9.81 -10.97
C GLU A 2 14.42 8.57 -11.20
N LYS A 3 15.20 8.14 -10.19
CA LYS A 3 16.02 6.92 -10.22
C LYS A 3 15.22 5.66 -10.64
N TYR A 4 13.95 5.57 -10.28
CA TYR A 4 13.11 4.38 -10.49
C TYR A 4 12.19 4.48 -11.71
N ARG A 5 12.16 5.63 -12.39
CA ARG A 5 11.20 5.95 -13.45
C ARG A 5 11.20 4.91 -14.57
N SER A 6 12.37 4.47 -15.02
CA SER A 6 12.48 3.47 -16.09
C SER A 6 11.94 2.10 -15.68
N LYS A 7 12.22 1.65 -14.44
CA LYS A 7 11.68 0.40 -13.89
C LYS A 7 10.15 0.49 -13.72
N ILE A 8 9.66 1.60 -13.17
CA ILE A 8 8.21 1.84 -12.98
C ILE A 8 7.48 1.77 -14.32
N ASN A 9 8.00 2.40 -15.37
CA ASN A 9 7.35 2.37 -16.68
C ASN A 9 7.29 0.96 -17.26
N ARG A 10 8.35 0.15 -17.12
CA ARG A 10 8.36 -1.23 -17.61
C ARG A 10 7.37 -2.12 -16.86
N VAL A 11 7.29 -1.98 -15.54
CA VAL A 11 6.33 -2.73 -14.72
C VAL A 11 4.89 -2.30 -15.00
N ALA A 12 4.66 -1.00 -15.13
CA ALA A 12 3.37 -0.43 -15.50
C ALA A 12 2.84 -1.02 -16.81
N GLU A 13 3.69 -1.08 -17.84
CA GLU A 13 3.37 -1.68 -19.13
C GLU A 13 3.07 -3.19 -18.99
N LYS A 14 3.89 -3.92 -18.24
CA LYS A 14 3.70 -5.36 -18.02
C LYS A 14 2.40 -5.69 -17.28
N CYS A 15 2.04 -4.90 -16.27
CA CYS A 15 0.86 -5.11 -15.44
C CYS A 15 -0.39 -4.35 -15.93
N ASN A 16 -0.29 -3.61 -17.05
CA ASN A 16 -1.36 -2.78 -17.60
C ASN A 16 -1.99 -1.81 -16.55
N ILE A 17 -1.13 -1.14 -15.78
CA ILE A 17 -1.48 -0.14 -14.77
C ILE A 17 -0.81 1.18 -15.12
N ASP A 18 -1.45 2.30 -14.81
CA ASP A 18 -0.85 3.62 -15.02
C ASP A 18 0.42 3.77 -14.15
N PRO A 19 1.59 4.12 -14.72
CA PRO A 19 2.82 4.31 -13.96
C PRO A 19 2.69 5.34 -12.83
N ALA A 20 1.77 6.31 -12.94
CA ALA A 20 1.48 7.27 -11.89
C ALA A 20 0.90 6.62 -10.63
N VAL A 21 0.13 5.53 -10.75
CA VAL A 21 -0.41 4.77 -9.61
C VAL A 21 0.73 4.10 -8.84
N ILE A 22 1.63 3.42 -9.56
CA ILE A 22 2.82 2.78 -8.96
C ILE A 22 3.70 3.84 -8.29
N ALA A 23 3.94 4.97 -8.95
CA ALA A 23 4.72 6.08 -8.40
C ALA A 23 4.07 6.68 -7.14
N ALA A 24 2.74 6.82 -7.12
CA ALA A 24 2.00 7.31 -5.95
C ALA A 24 2.12 6.36 -4.76
N ILE A 25 2.03 5.04 -4.99
CA ILE A 25 2.21 4.03 -3.94
C ILE A 25 3.63 4.06 -3.39
N ILE A 26 4.66 4.08 -4.25
CA ILE A 26 6.06 4.19 -3.80
C ILE A 26 6.29 5.47 -2.98
N SER A 27 5.71 6.59 -3.43
CA SER A 27 5.81 7.87 -2.72
C SER A 27 5.14 7.81 -1.34
N ARG A 28 4.03 7.08 -1.22
CA ARG A 28 3.26 6.92 0.01
C ARG A 28 3.95 5.96 0.99
N GLU A 29 4.36 4.79 0.52
CA GLU A 29 4.81 3.68 1.37
C GLU A 29 6.24 3.86 1.86
N SER A 30 7.17 4.30 1.01
CA SER A 30 8.58 4.37 1.37
C SER A 30 9.14 5.79 1.43
N ARG A 31 8.32 6.81 1.10
CA ARG A 31 8.81 8.16 0.73
C ARG A 31 10.01 8.09 -0.23
N ALA A 32 10.00 7.10 -1.12
CA ALA A 32 11.09 6.77 -2.03
C ALA A 32 12.47 6.54 -1.35
N ARG A 33 12.48 5.84 -0.18
CA ARG A 33 13.63 5.31 0.61
C ARG A 33 13.80 5.95 2.00
N THR A 34 13.31 7.16 2.25
CA THR A 34 13.67 7.94 3.46
C THR A 34 13.20 7.32 4.80
N ALA A 35 12.35 6.30 4.76
CA ALA A 35 11.79 5.64 5.94
C ALA A 35 12.21 4.16 6.11
N LEU A 36 13.11 3.63 5.28
CA LEU A 36 13.47 2.21 5.27
C LEU A 36 14.88 1.94 5.78
N GLU A 37 15.07 0.79 6.43
CA GLU A 37 16.38 0.23 6.80
C GLU A 37 16.71 -0.89 5.81
N ASP A 38 17.53 -0.59 4.80
CA ASP A 38 17.91 -1.51 3.72
C ASP A 38 16.73 -2.22 3.01
N GLY A 39 15.60 -1.52 2.88
CA GLY A 39 14.40 -2.03 2.22
C GLY A 39 13.37 -2.65 3.16
N TRP A 40 13.72 -2.87 4.42
CA TRP A 40 12.80 -3.33 5.45
C TRP A 40 12.07 -2.17 6.11
N GLY A 41 10.78 -2.37 6.37
CA GLY A 41 9.94 -1.47 7.14
C GLY A 41 8.95 -2.23 8.03
N ASP A 42 8.17 -1.47 8.80
CA ASP A 42 7.23 -1.99 9.80
C ASP A 42 7.87 -2.99 10.78
N TYR A 43 8.74 -2.50 11.65
CA TYR A 43 9.37 -3.32 12.68
C TYR A 43 8.38 -3.67 13.79
N ASP A 44 8.06 -4.95 13.91
CA ASP A 44 7.26 -5.48 15.01
C ASP A 44 8.17 -5.72 16.23
N THR A 45 8.00 -4.89 17.25
CA THR A 45 8.76 -4.98 18.51
C THR A 45 8.47 -6.25 19.32
N LYS A 46 7.30 -6.87 19.17
CA LYS A 46 6.94 -8.12 19.86
C LYS A 46 7.61 -9.32 19.19
N ARG A 47 7.69 -9.32 17.86
CA ARG A 47 8.34 -10.39 17.09
C ARG A 47 9.85 -10.18 16.91
N GLY A 48 10.32 -8.95 17.07
CA GLY A 48 11.70 -8.57 16.75
C GLY A 48 12.04 -8.73 15.27
N LYS A 49 11.07 -8.50 14.37
CA LYS A 49 11.19 -8.72 12.92
C LYS A 49 10.46 -7.63 12.14
N TYR A 50 10.94 -7.34 10.94
CA TYR A 50 10.25 -6.47 9.98
C TYR A 50 9.15 -7.23 9.26
N ASN A 51 8.07 -6.53 8.95
CA ASN A 51 6.89 -7.07 8.27
C ASN A 51 6.78 -6.63 6.81
N ALA A 52 7.48 -5.59 6.40
CA ALA A 52 7.33 -5.03 5.06
C ALA A 52 8.64 -5.00 4.29
N TRP A 53 8.59 -5.40 3.02
CA TRP A 53 9.74 -5.47 2.13
C TRP A 53 9.62 -4.52 0.92
N GLY A 54 10.71 -3.83 0.61
CA GLY A 54 10.91 -3.13 -0.65
C GLY A 54 10.21 -1.79 -0.80
N LEU A 55 10.42 -1.16 -1.96
CA LEU A 55 9.92 0.20 -2.26
C LEU A 55 8.41 0.39 -2.12
N MET A 56 7.66 -0.70 -2.27
CA MET A 56 6.20 -0.75 -2.20
C MET A 56 5.70 -1.52 -0.96
N GLN A 57 6.60 -1.84 -0.02
CA GLN A 57 6.28 -2.39 1.30
C GLN A 57 5.35 -3.62 1.26
N VAL A 58 5.76 -4.64 0.52
CA VAL A 58 5.04 -5.92 0.46
C VAL A 58 5.02 -6.56 1.84
N ASP A 59 3.83 -6.89 2.34
CA ASP A 59 3.64 -7.50 3.66
C ASP A 59 4.06 -8.98 3.65
N VAL A 60 5.18 -9.25 4.31
CA VAL A 60 5.78 -10.58 4.51
C VAL A 60 5.47 -11.16 5.89
N SER A 61 4.64 -10.48 6.69
CA SER A 61 4.26 -10.96 8.01
C SER A 61 3.46 -12.26 7.92
N PRO A 62 3.67 -13.22 8.86
CA PRO A 62 2.98 -14.50 8.88
C PRO A 62 1.49 -14.35 9.22
N ASP A 63 1.10 -13.24 9.85
CA ASP A 63 -0.26 -12.96 10.31
C ASP A 63 -1.01 -11.96 9.39
N GLY A 64 -0.36 -11.45 8.35
CA GLY A 64 -0.89 -10.49 7.38
C GLY A 64 -0.89 -11.05 5.95
N GLY A 65 -0.22 -10.35 5.04
CA GLY A 65 -0.15 -10.69 3.60
C GLY A 65 0.60 -11.98 3.27
N ARG A 66 1.54 -12.41 4.13
CA ARG A 66 2.29 -13.67 4.01
C ARG A 66 3.02 -13.87 2.68
N HIS A 67 3.36 -12.78 2.00
CA HIS A 67 4.07 -12.87 0.75
C HIS A 67 5.54 -13.27 0.98
N THR A 68 6.09 -14.06 0.08
CA THR A 68 7.54 -14.29 0.03
C THR A 68 8.16 -13.17 -0.80
N PRO A 69 9.10 -12.38 -0.27
CA PRO A 69 9.68 -11.26 -1.00
C PRO A 69 10.47 -11.76 -2.23
N LEU A 70 10.28 -11.09 -3.37
CA LEU A 70 10.98 -11.41 -4.62
C LEU A 70 11.95 -10.29 -5.02
N GLY A 71 13.16 -10.68 -5.41
CA GLY A 71 14.24 -9.77 -5.81
C GLY A 71 14.72 -8.83 -4.70
N ASP A 72 15.63 -7.92 -5.08
CA ASP A 72 16.11 -6.86 -4.18
C ASP A 72 15.00 -5.82 -3.93
N TRP A 73 15.09 -5.14 -2.78
CA TRP A 73 14.10 -4.16 -2.31
C TRP A 73 13.76 -3.02 -3.31
N ASP A 74 14.67 -2.69 -4.24
CA ASP A 74 14.47 -1.70 -5.31
C ASP A 74 14.50 -2.30 -6.73
N SER A 75 14.47 -3.63 -6.83
CA SER A 75 14.52 -4.35 -8.10
C SER A 75 13.23 -4.22 -8.91
N GLU A 76 13.34 -4.51 -10.21
CA GLU A 76 12.17 -4.60 -11.07
C GLU A 76 11.27 -5.78 -10.71
N GLU A 77 11.86 -6.88 -10.21
CA GLU A 77 11.15 -8.06 -9.74
C GLU A 77 10.27 -7.74 -8.52
N HIS A 78 10.81 -7.01 -7.54
CA HIS A 78 10.05 -6.52 -6.38
C HIS A 78 8.88 -5.62 -6.82
N LEU A 79 9.14 -4.67 -7.73
CA LEU A 79 8.10 -3.77 -8.23
C LEU A 79 7.01 -4.54 -8.99
N CYS A 80 7.39 -5.56 -9.76
CA CYS A 80 6.45 -6.43 -10.47
C CYS A 80 5.56 -7.18 -9.47
N GLN A 81 6.16 -7.83 -8.46
CA GLN A 81 5.42 -8.54 -7.42
C GLN A 81 4.40 -7.64 -6.72
N ALA A 82 4.85 -6.48 -6.25
CA ALA A 82 3.98 -5.54 -5.55
C ALA A 82 2.85 -5.01 -6.43
N THR A 83 3.12 -4.79 -7.73
CA THR A 83 2.11 -4.34 -8.68
C THR A 83 1.10 -5.44 -9.01
N GLU A 84 1.53 -6.70 -9.09
CA GLU A 84 0.62 -7.85 -9.27
C GLU A 84 -0.32 -7.98 -8.07
N ILE A 85 0.18 -7.87 -6.84
CA ILE A 85 -0.66 -7.86 -5.61
C ILE A 85 -1.68 -6.71 -5.65
N LEU A 86 -1.27 -5.52 -6.10
CA LEU A 86 -2.18 -4.39 -6.28
C LEU A 86 -3.28 -4.69 -7.32
N VAL A 87 -2.92 -5.31 -8.44
CA VAL A 87 -3.88 -5.70 -9.49
C VAL A 87 -4.89 -6.69 -8.91
N ASP A 88 -4.44 -7.69 -8.15
CA ASP A 88 -5.32 -8.66 -7.49
C ASP A 88 -6.32 -7.96 -6.55
N PHE A 89 -5.86 -7.00 -5.73
CA PHE A 89 -6.76 -6.22 -4.88
C PHE A 89 -7.76 -5.36 -5.66
N ILE A 90 -7.33 -4.75 -6.77
CA ILE A 90 -8.24 -4.00 -7.65
C ILE A 90 -9.31 -4.94 -8.22
N GLU A 91 -8.95 -6.16 -8.61
CA GLU A 91 -9.90 -7.16 -9.10
C GLU A 91 -10.87 -7.64 -8.01
N ILE A 92 -10.38 -7.91 -6.80
CA ILE A 92 -11.22 -8.23 -5.64
C ILE A 92 -12.24 -7.12 -5.40
N ILE A 93 -11.82 -5.85 -5.40
CA ILE A 93 -12.71 -4.71 -5.17
C ILE A 93 -13.69 -4.51 -6.33
N ARG A 94 -13.28 -4.72 -7.58
CA ARG A 94 -14.19 -4.71 -8.74
C ARG A 94 -15.30 -5.74 -8.59
N ASN A 95 -14.97 -6.94 -8.14
CA ASN A 95 -15.93 -8.02 -7.92
C ASN A 95 -16.82 -7.75 -6.71
N LYS A 96 -16.27 -7.19 -5.62
CA LYS A 96 -16.99 -6.84 -4.40
C LYS A 96 -17.95 -5.67 -4.59
N PHE A 97 -17.57 -4.69 -5.42
CA PHE A 97 -18.35 -3.48 -5.71
C PHE A 97 -18.50 -3.23 -7.22
N PRO A 98 -19.28 -4.06 -7.93
CA PRO A 98 -19.43 -3.94 -9.38
C PRO A 98 -20.16 -2.67 -9.81
N ASN A 99 -20.93 -2.06 -8.92
CA ASN A 99 -21.68 -0.82 -9.17
C ASN A 99 -20.85 0.46 -8.96
N TRP A 100 -19.61 0.36 -8.48
CA TRP A 100 -18.72 1.51 -8.35
C TRP A 100 -18.17 1.94 -9.71
N SER A 101 -17.86 3.22 -9.85
CA SER A 101 -17.13 3.70 -11.02
C SER A 101 -15.72 3.08 -11.07
N ARG A 102 -15.09 3.09 -12.24
CA ARG A 102 -13.71 2.59 -12.40
C ARG A 102 -12.72 3.30 -11.47
N GLU A 103 -12.90 4.59 -11.24
CA GLU A 103 -12.07 5.38 -10.32
C GLU A 103 -12.29 4.97 -8.86
N GLN A 104 -13.55 4.73 -8.46
CA GLN A 104 -13.86 4.26 -7.11
C GLN A 104 -13.30 2.86 -6.87
N GLN A 105 -13.38 1.97 -7.87
CA GLN A 105 -12.79 0.63 -7.80
C GLN A 105 -11.26 0.69 -7.69
N LEU A 106 -10.62 1.55 -8.47
CA LEU A 106 -9.17 1.79 -8.37
C LEU A 106 -8.80 2.31 -6.97
N LYS A 107 -9.54 3.30 -6.46
CA LYS A 107 -9.34 3.87 -5.13
C LYS A 107 -9.52 2.82 -4.03
N GLY A 108 -10.55 2.00 -4.14
CA GLY A 108 -10.80 0.90 -3.22
C GLY A 108 -9.72 -0.18 -3.28
N GLY A 109 -9.19 -0.50 -4.46
CA GLY A 109 -8.07 -1.44 -4.62
C GLY A 109 -6.78 -0.92 -3.99
N ILE A 110 -6.48 0.37 -4.14
CA ILE A 110 -5.34 1.01 -3.46
C ILE A 110 -5.54 0.99 -1.93
N ALA A 111 -6.76 1.21 -1.44
CA ALA A 111 -7.06 1.09 -0.01
C ALA A 111 -6.89 -0.36 0.47
N ALA A 112 -7.43 -1.33 -0.26
CA ALA A 112 -7.31 -2.75 0.05
C ALA A 112 -5.86 -3.24 0.07
N TYR A 113 -5.00 -2.71 -0.80
CA TYR A 113 -3.55 -2.98 -0.76
C TYR A 113 -2.92 -2.58 0.58
N ASN A 114 -3.41 -1.52 1.22
CA ASN A 114 -2.85 -1.03 2.49
C ASN A 114 -3.43 -1.75 3.72
N ILE A 115 -4.72 -2.10 3.72
CA ILE A 115 -5.41 -2.59 4.93
C ILE A 115 -6.09 -3.96 4.79
N GLY A 116 -6.04 -4.56 3.61
CA GLY A 116 -6.83 -5.73 3.26
C GLY A 116 -8.23 -5.40 2.77
N ASP A 117 -8.75 -6.20 1.85
CA ASP A 117 -10.05 -5.99 1.20
C ASP A 117 -11.24 -6.17 2.16
N ASP A 118 -11.10 -6.97 3.21
CA ASP A 118 -12.12 -7.19 4.24
C ASP A 118 -12.58 -5.89 4.92
N PHE A 119 -11.67 -4.92 5.04
CA PHE A 119 -11.93 -3.62 5.66
C PHE A 119 -12.52 -2.59 4.69
N VAL A 120 -12.50 -2.87 3.39
CA VAL A 120 -13.20 -2.07 2.38
C VAL A 120 -14.65 -2.52 2.31
N LYS A 121 -15.51 -1.91 3.13
CA LYS A 121 -16.94 -2.27 3.25
C LYS A 121 -17.88 -1.39 2.43
N ASN A 122 -17.51 -0.14 2.22
CA ASN A 122 -18.26 0.84 1.44
C ASN A 122 -17.34 2.01 1.04
N TYR A 123 -17.83 2.92 0.19
CA TYR A 123 -17.00 3.99 -0.36
C TYR A 123 -16.60 5.03 0.69
N THR A 124 -17.46 5.27 1.69
CA THR A 124 -17.13 6.15 2.82
C THR A 124 -15.91 5.64 3.61
N ALA A 125 -15.78 4.32 3.79
CA ALA A 125 -14.61 3.73 4.44
C ALA A 125 -13.32 3.99 3.64
N VAL A 126 -13.39 3.93 2.31
CA VAL A 126 -12.26 4.25 1.41
C VAL A 126 -11.84 5.73 1.54
N ASP A 127 -12.81 6.64 1.64
CA ASP A 127 -12.55 8.07 1.80
C ASP A 127 -11.95 8.40 3.17
N THR A 128 -12.53 7.92 4.26
CA THR A 128 -12.06 8.22 5.63
C THR A 128 -10.62 7.79 5.86
N GLN A 129 -10.22 6.65 5.30
CA GLN A 129 -8.87 6.11 5.46
C GLN A 129 -7.81 6.90 4.68
N GLN A 130 -8.19 7.60 3.61
CA GLN A 130 -7.28 8.51 2.92
C GLN A 130 -7.03 9.80 3.72
N VAL A 131 -8.01 10.25 4.52
CA VAL A 131 -7.90 11.45 5.36
C VAL A 131 -7.14 11.17 6.67
N GLU A 132 -7.41 10.03 7.32
CA GLU A 132 -6.77 9.71 8.61
C GLU A 132 -5.26 9.42 8.48
N THR A 133 -4.78 8.73 7.44
CA THR A 133 -3.33 8.51 7.34
C THR A 133 -2.57 9.78 6.99
N THR A 134 -3.19 10.73 6.29
CA THR A 134 -2.58 12.05 6.02
C THR A 134 -2.49 12.88 7.30
N LEU A 135 -3.52 12.82 8.16
CA LEU A 135 -3.54 13.50 9.46
C LEU A 135 -2.56 12.89 10.48
N MET A 136 -2.43 11.56 10.53
CA MET A 136 -1.49 10.90 11.43
C MET A 136 -0.02 11.11 11.03
N MET A 137 0.27 11.21 9.72
CA MET A 137 1.64 11.49 9.23
C MET A 137 2.06 12.96 9.36
N LEU A 138 1.11 13.91 9.37
CA LEU A 138 1.40 15.34 9.56
C LEU A 138 1.41 15.75 11.04
N PHE A 139 0.73 15.01 11.92
CA PHE A 139 0.67 15.28 13.37
C PHE A 139 0.74 13.98 14.20
N PRO A 140 1.94 13.42 14.45
CA PRO A 140 2.10 12.17 15.19
C PRO A 140 1.77 12.24 16.70
N GLY A 141 1.06 13.29 17.15
CA GLY A 141 0.72 13.54 18.56
C GLY A 141 -0.78 13.64 18.87
N LEU A 142 -1.67 13.50 17.89
CA LEU A 142 -3.11 13.57 18.14
C LEU A 142 -3.72 12.18 18.34
N ASN A 143 -3.36 11.54 19.46
CA ASN A 143 -4.19 10.49 20.04
C ASN A 143 -4.30 10.73 21.55
N GLY A 144 -5.45 11.29 21.94
CA GLY A 144 -5.86 11.61 23.30
C GLY A 144 -6.96 12.64 23.19
N THR A 145 -8.23 12.27 23.17
CA THR A 145 -8.91 11.70 24.33
C THR A 145 -10.07 10.79 23.94
N LYS A 146 -10.19 9.71 24.70
CA LYS A 146 -11.38 8.86 24.78
C LYS A 146 -12.61 9.71 25.13
N LYS A 147 -13.76 9.24 24.64
CA LYS A 147 -15.13 9.56 25.10
C LYS A 147 -15.19 9.95 26.58
N GLY A 148 -15.82 11.09 26.86
CA GLY A 148 -16.33 11.46 28.17
C GLY A 148 -17.77 11.96 28.02
N ASN A 149 -18.68 11.30 28.71
CA ASN A 149 -20.11 11.62 28.77
C ASN A 149 -20.35 12.99 29.43
N TYR A 150 -21.13 13.84 28.78
CA TYR A 150 -22.38 14.52 29.21
C TYR A 150 -22.64 15.69 28.27
#